data_AF-A0AAW8DIY7-F1
#
_entry.id   AF-A0AAW8DIY7-F1
#
_cell.length_a   1.000
_cell.length_b   1.000
_cell.length_c   1.000
_cell.angle_alpha   90.00
_cell.angle_beta   90.00
_cell.angle_gamma   90.00
#
_symmetry.space_group_name_H-M   'P 1'
#
loop_
_entity.id
_entity.type
_entity.pdbx_description
1 polymer ?
#
loop_
_entity_poly.entity_id
_entity_poly.type
_entity_poly.pdbx_seq_one_letter_code
_entity_poly.pdbx_strand_id
1 'polypeptide(L)'
;MRPADALRRSWVPHTPVLYIGGAGTKAGQSTHLRGRIDSYRQYGLGLPKSHAGGCQVWQLADCEELLITWKETPGVPGLVLEQGLRKLFADDHDGARPFANGPLKRR
;
A
#
# COMPACT_ATOMS: atom_id res chain seq x y z
N MET A 1 -4.37 12.74 7.64
CA MET A 1 -5.58 11.94 7.32
C MET A 1 -6.33 12.53 6.13
N ARG A 2 -6.97 11.67 5.34
CA ARG A 2 -7.75 11.98 4.13
C ARG A 2 -9.23 12.16 4.53
N PRO A 3 -9.98 13.09 3.92
CA PRO A 3 -11.41 13.22 4.19
C PRO A 3 -12.20 11.95 3.86
N ALA A 4 -13.24 11.66 4.65
CA ALA A 4 -14.06 10.45 4.48
C ALA A 4 -14.61 10.29 3.05
N ASP A 5 -15.06 11.37 2.41
CA ASP A 5 -15.59 11.29 1.04
C ASP A 5 -14.54 10.92 0.00
N ALA A 6 -13.29 11.34 0.20
CA ALA A 6 -12.19 10.94 -0.66
C ALA A 6 -11.79 9.46 -0.45
N LEU A 7 -11.96 8.94 0.77
CA LEU A 7 -11.79 7.52 1.07
C LEU A 7 -12.92 6.69 0.43
N ARG A 8 -14.18 7.11 0.58
CA ARG A 8 -15.35 6.45 -0.04
C ARG A 8 -15.21 6.32 -1.56
N ARG A 9 -14.71 7.36 -2.24
CA ARG A 9 -14.43 7.32 -3.69
C ARG A 9 -13.32 6.37 -4.10
N SER A 10 -12.46 5.96 -3.16
CA SER A 10 -11.37 5.02 -3.43
C SER A 10 -11.73 3.58 -3.04
N TRP A 11 -12.93 3.35 -2.49
CA TRP A 11 -13.38 2.03 -2.07
C TRP A 11 -13.68 1.17 -3.30
N VAL A 12 -13.18 -0.07 -3.30
CA VAL A 12 -13.44 -1.07 -4.33
C VAL A 12 -14.18 -2.23 -3.65
N PRO A 13 -15.42 -2.55 -4.04
CA PRO A 13 -16.17 -3.63 -3.41
C PRO A 13 -15.63 -5.00 -3.82
N HIS A 14 -15.96 -6.03 -3.03
CA HIS A 14 -15.68 -7.44 -3.34
C HIS A 14 -14.19 -7.81 -3.53
N THR A 15 -13.28 -7.06 -2.91
CA THR A 15 -11.84 -7.40 -2.90
C THR A 15 -11.28 -7.32 -1.48
N PRO A 16 -10.50 -8.33 -1.03
CA PRO A 16 -9.79 -8.26 0.24
C PRO A 16 -8.51 -7.43 0.15
N VAL A 17 -8.10 -7.01 -1.06
CA VAL A 17 -6.81 -6.34 -1.28
C VAL A 17 -6.96 -4.82 -1.18
N LEU A 18 -6.49 -4.25 -0.07
CA LEU A 18 -6.56 -2.81 0.19
C LEU A 18 -5.30 -2.04 -0.25
N TYR A 19 -4.15 -2.70 -0.28
CA TYR A 19 -2.87 -2.08 -0.63
C TYR A 19 -1.90 -3.08 -1.25
N ILE A 20 -1.20 -2.65 -2.30
CA ILE A 20 -0.10 -3.38 -2.92
C ILE A 20 1.12 -2.46 -2.90
N GLY A 21 2.24 -2.92 -2.35
CA GLY A 21 3.50 -2.19 -2.33
C GLY A 21 4.71 -3.12 -2.38
N GLY A 22 5.84 -2.60 -2.83
CA GLY A 22 7.11 -3.31 -2.86
C GLY A 22 8.12 -2.81 -1.82
N ALA A 23 9.13 -3.64 -1.60
CA ALA A 23 10.37 -3.29 -0.91
C ALA A 23 11.56 -3.49 -1.88
N GLY A 24 12.70 -2.85 -1.64
CA GLY A 24 13.88 -2.98 -2.51
C GLY A 24 13.66 -2.44 -3.94
N THR A 25 12.78 -1.44 -4.12
CA THR A 25 12.35 -0.95 -5.43
C THR A 25 13.34 -0.01 -6.12
N LYS A 26 14.49 0.29 -5.49
CA LYS A 26 15.56 1.13 -6.05
C LYS A 26 16.91 0.41 -5.96
N ALA A 27 17.63 0.39 -7.07
CA ALA A 27 19.01 -0.11 -7.10
C ALA A 27 19.87 0.65 -6.07
N GLY A 28 20.63 -0.08 -5.25
CA GLY A 28 21.49 0.50 -4.22
C GLY A 28 20.79 1.00 -2.94
N GLN A 29 19.45 0.87 -2.82
CA GLN A 29 18.75 1.15 -1.56
C GLN A 29 18.28 -0.13 -0.88
N SER A 30 18.84 -0.41 0.30
CA SER A 30 18.48 -1.50 1.20
C SER A 30 17.19 -1.23 1.99
N THR A 31 16.08 -0.92 1.31
CA THR A 31 14.77 -1.02 1.97
C THR A 31 14.36 -2.48 2.00
N HIS A 32 14.79 -3.18 3.05
CA HIS A 32 14.35 -4.54 3.33
C HIS A 32 12.86 -4.54 3.73
N LEU A 33 12.17 -5.65 3.44
CA LEU A 33 10.76 -5.84 3.78
C LEU A 33 10.44 -5.48 5.24
N ARG A 34 11.28 -5.93 6.18
CA ARG A 34 11.16 -5.60 7.61
C ARG A 34 11.11 -4.10 7.87
N GLY A 35 12.01 -3.33 7.26
CA GLY A 35 12.05 -1.88 7.43
C GLY A 35 10.84 -1.17 6.80
N ARG A 36 10.31 -1.72 5.70
CA ARG A 36 9.08 -1.21 5.08
C ARG A 36 7.87 -1.45 5.96
N ILE A 37 7.73 -2.64 6.55
CA ILE A 37 6.67 -2.98 7.49
C ILE A 37 6.79 -2.13 8.77
N ASP A 38 7.99 -1.95 9.31
CA ASP A 38 8.20 -1.10 10.49
C ASP A 38 7.81 0.36 10.21
N SER A 39 8.21 0.91 9.05
CA SER A 39 7.77 2.26 8.64
C SER A 39 6.25 2.36 8.49
N TYR A 40 5.60 1.31 8.01
CA TYR A 40 4.15 1.24 7.86
C TYR A 40 3.45 1.24 9.22
N ARG A 41 3.95 0.43 10.17
CA ARG A 41 3.49 0.38 11.57
C ARG A 41 3.69 1.72 12.28
N GLN A 42 4.87 2.33 12.15
CA GLN A 42 5.19 3.62 12.74
C GLN A 42 4.24 4.72 12.26
N TYR A 43 3.84 4.70 10.98
CA TYR A 43 2.84 5.62 10.46
C TYR A 43 1.49 5.46 11.18
N GLY A 44 1.04 4.22 11.38
CA GLY A 44 -0.21 3.93 12.10
C GLY A 44 -0.19 4.44 13.55
N LEU A 45 0.99 4.45 14.18
CA LEU A 45 1.21 5.00 15.52
C LEU A 45 1.36 6.52 15.57
N GLY A 46 1.32 7.21 14.43
CA GLY A 46 1.51 8.66 14.35
C GLY A 46 2.96 9.13 14.57
N LEU A 47 3.94 8.24 14.44
CA LEU A 47 5.35 8.56 14.69
C LEU A 47 5.98 9.32 13.50
N PRO A 48 6.96 10.21 13.75
CA PRO A 48 7.54 11.08 12.72
C PRO A 48 8.60 10.35 11.84
N LYS A 49 8.19 9.45 10.95
CA LYS A 49 8.93 8.83 9.79
C LYS A 49 7.92 7.99 8.95
N SER A 50 8.10 7.58 7.68
CA SER A 50 8.92 8.01 6.52
C SER A 50 8.24 7.67 5.16
N HIS A 51 7.06 7.03 5.13
CA HIS A 51 6.34 6.71 3.90
C HIS A 51 4.83 6.73 4.13
N ALA A 52 4.12 7.54 3.34
CA ALA A 52 2.66 7.67 3.41
C ALA A 52 1.90 6.71 2.47
N GLY A 53 2.60 5.89 1.67
CA GLY A 53 1.95 4.90 0.81
C GLY A 53 1.18 3.88 1.63
N GLY A 54 -0.07 3.60 1.27
CA GLY A 54 -0.92 2.67 1.99
C GLY A 54 -1.55 3.22 3.28
N CYS A 55 -1.22 4.44 3.71
CA CYS A 55 -1.66 4.95 5.01
C CYS A 55 -3.17 5.11 5.18
N GLN A 56 -3.92 5.05 4.08
CA GLN A 56 -5.36 5.14 4.11
C GLN A 56 -6.00 4.01 4.93
N VAL A 57 -5.34 2.84 5.03
CA VAL A 57 -5.87 1.71 5.82
C VAL A 57 -6.03 2.06 7.30
N TRP A 58 -5.17 2.93 7.85
CA TRP A 58 -5.22 3.35 9.25
C TRP A 58 -6.43 4.22 9.59
N GLN A 59 -7.27 4.55 8.62
CA GLN A 59 -8.53 5.28 8.81
C GLN A 59 -9.75 4.36 8.77
N LEU A 60 -9.54 3.06 8.56
CA LEU A 60 -10.58 2.05 8.68
C LEU A 60 -10.80 1.74 10.17
N ALA A 61 -12.05 1.52 10.55
CA ALA A 61 -12.41 1.26 11.95
C ALA A 61 -11.82 -0.08 12.44
N ASP A 62 -11.71 -1.04 11.53
CA ASP A 62 -11.22 -2.41 11.68
C ASP A 62 -9.76 -2.56 11.22
N CYS A 63 -8.98 -1.47 11.19
CA CYS A 63 -7.61 -1.49 10.66
C CYS A 63 -6.66 -2.45 11.41
N GLU A 64 -6.97 -2.80 12.65
CA GLU A 64 -6.22 -3.76 13.48
C GLU A 64 -6.42 -5.23 13.06
N GLU A 65 -7.49 -5.54 12.34
CA GLU A 65 -7.79 -6.89 11.84
C GLU A 65 -7.10 -7.18 10.50
N LEU A 66 -6.48 -6.17 9.88
CA LEU A 66 -5.87 -6.30 8.57
C LEU A 66 -4.61 -7.16 8.59
N LEU A 67 -4.58 -8.12 7.66
CA LEU A 67 -3.43 -8.99 7.47
C LEU A 67 -2.41 -8.36 6.51
N ILE A 68 -1.14 -8.42 6.89
CA ILE A 68 -0.01 -8.10 6.00
C ILE A 68 0.59 -9.41 5.49
N THR A 69 0.45 -9.65 4.19
CA THR A 69 1.08 -10.79 3.51
C THR A 69 2.21 -10.31 2.62
N TRP A 70 3.25 -11.12 2.44
CA TRP A 70 4.35 -10.83 1.53
C TRP A 70 4.80 -12.07 0.78
N LYS A 71 5.46 -11.85 -0.35
CA LYS A 71 6.10 -12.88 -1.16
C LYS A 71 7.52 -12.43 -1.46
N GLU A 72 8.49 -13.32 -1.24
CA GLU A 72 9.88 -13.07 -1.62
C GLU A 72 10.04 -13.15 -3.14
N THR A 73 10.87 -12.25 -3.70
CA THR A 73 11.06 -12.10 -5.15
C THR A 73 12.54 -12.14 -5.52
N PRO A 74 13.25 -13.25 -5.25
CA PRO A 74 14.68 -13.35 -5.54
C PRO A 74 14.93 -13.16 -7.05
N GLY A 75 15.93 -12.35 -7.39
CA GLY A 75 16.32 -12.09 -8.78
C GLY A 75 15.33 -11.24 -9.60
N VAL A 76 14.19 -10.83 -9.02
CA VAL A 76 13.22 -9.96 -9.68
C VAL A 76 13.15 -8.62 -8.94
N PRO A 77 13.37 -7.48 -9.61
CA PRO A 77 13.21 -6.18 -8.97
C PRO A 77 11.79 -6.02 -8.42
N GLY A 78 11.66 -5.72 -7.13
CA GLY A 78 10.36 -5.60 -6.46
C GLY A 78 9.42 -4.57 -7.13
N LEU A 79 9.99 -3.55 -7.78
CA LEU A 79 9.24 -2.56 -8.56
C LEU A 79 8.48 -3.19 -9.74
N VAL A 80 9.09 -4.14 -10.46
CA VAL A 80 8.48 -4.78 -11.64
C VAL A 80 7.27 -5.59 -11.20
N LEU A 81 7.42 -6.39 -10.14
CA LEU A 81 6.31 -7.18 -9.62
C LEU A 81 5.21 -6.31 -9.01
N GLU A 82 5.56 -5.25 -8.27
CA GLU A 82 4.56 -4.31 -7.74
C GLU A 82 3.72 -3.68 -8.86
N GLN A 83 4.37 -3.20 -9.93
CA GLN A 83 3.68 -2.62 -11.07
C GLN A 83 2.78 -3.64 -11.79
N GLY A 84 3.27 -4.87 -11.97
CA GLY A 84 2.49 -5.97 -12.56
C GLY A 84 1.25 -6.30 -11.73
N LEU A 85 1.39 -6.47 -10.41
CA LEU A 85 0.27 -6.75 -9.51
C LEU A 85 -0.75 -5.62 -9.48
N ARG A 86 -0.30 -4.36 -9.52
CA ARG A 86 -1.19 -3.20 -9.61
C ARG A 86 -1.92 -3.12 -10.93
N LYS A 87 -1.28 -3.56 -12.03
CA LYS A 87 -1.93 -3.66 -13.34
C LYS A 87 -3.00 -4.76 -13.33
N LEU A 88 -2.67 -5.95 -12.82
CA LEU A 88 -3.63 -7.05 -12.69
C LEU A 88 -4.86 -6.64 -11.88
N PHE A 89 -4.66 -5.99 -10.72
CA PHE A 89 -5.77 -5.45 -9.94
C PHE A 89 -6.63 -4.48 -10.76
N ALA A 90 -6.00 -3.58 -11.53
CA ALA A 90 -6.74 -2.63 -12.36
C ALA A 90 -7.52 -3.32 -13.48
N ASP A 91 -6.94 -4.35 -14.10
CA ASP A 91 -7.60 -5.15 -15.14
C ASP A 91 -8.84 -5.89 -14.55
N ASP A 92 -8.74 -6.39 -13.31
CA ASP A 92 -9.83 -7.11 -12.62
C ASP A 92 -10.91 -6.19 -12.02
N HIS A 93 -10.64 -4.89 -11.90
CA HIS A 93 -11.50 -3.92 -11.20
C HIS A 93 -11.76 -2.64 -12.01
N ASP A 94 -12.04 -2.76 -13.31
CA ASP A 94 -12.45 -1.64 -14.18
C ASP A 94 -11.51 -0.42 -14.15
N GLY A 95 -10.20 -0.67 -14.09
CA GLY A 95 -9.15 0.35 -14.02
C GLY A 95 -8.95 0.97 -12.64
N ALA A 96 -9.63 0.46 -11.60
CA ALA A 96 -9.48 0.93 -10.23
C ALA A 96 -8.10 0.57 -9.66
N ARG A 97 -7.80 1.17 -8.50
CA ARG A 97 -6.60 0.85 -7.71
C ARG A 97 -7.06 0.32 -6.36
N PRO A 98 -6.22 -0.48 -5.66
CA PRO A 98 -6.51 -0.83 -4.28
C PRO A 98 -6.76 0.44 -3.45
N PHE A 99 -7.64 0.34 -2.46
CA PHE A 99 -8.14 1.46 -1.66
C PHE A 99 -7.05 2.44 -1.21
N ALA A 100 -5.89 1.93 -0.79
CA ALA A 100 -4.78 2.69 -0.24
C ALA A 100 -3.61 2.93 -1.23
N ASN A 101 -3.78 2.59 -2.51
CA ASN A 101 -2.88 2.93 -3.63
C ASN A 101 -3.30 4.19 -4.39
N GLY A 102 -4.31 4.90 -3.90
CA GLY A 102 -4.76 6.17 -4.45
C GLY A 102 -3.69 7.28 -4.35
N PRO A 103 -3.76 8.31 -5.21
CA PRO A 103 -2.84 9.44 -5.11
C PRO A 103 -3.02 10.13 -3.74
N LEU A 104 -1.91 10.26 -3.01
CA LEU A 104 -1.81 11.21 -1.90
C LEU A 104 -1.89 12.60 -2.51
N LYS A 105 -2.99 13.33 -2.31
CA LYS A 105 -2.92 14.79 -2.51
C LYS A 105 -1.92 15.29 -1.48
N ARG A 106 -0.75 15.74 -1.93
CA ARG A 106 0.14 16.55 -1.10
C ARG A 106 -0.67 17.76 -0.67
N ARG A 107 -0.75 18.01 0.63
CA ARG A 107 -1.21 19.30 1.14
C ARG A 107 -0.24 20.37 0.68
#